data_AF-A0A2T2TSP5-F1
#
_entry.id   AF-A0A2T2TSP5-F1
#
_cell.length_a   1.000
_cell.length_b   1.000
_cell.length_c   1.000
_cell.angle_alpha   90.00
_cell.angle_beta   90.00
_cell.angle_gamma   90.00
#
_symmetry.space_group_name_H-M   'P 1'
#
loop_
_entity.id
_entity.type
_entity.pdbx_description
1 polymer ?
#
loop_
_entity_poly.entity_id
_entity_poly.type
_entity_poly.pdbx_seq_one_letter_code
_entity_poly.pdbx_strand_id
1 'polypeptide(L)'
;MSSLSEVTLELTPARRFDVIDVNRRAEAQVGEGFFETHRKTLYCSYHTTAGYLEQRVAEHLGPQPRQVRGFLEPYQRLFPPDADYFHDHLERRDELSDEQRRTEPKNADSHLTFIGSGLESCVTYRNHAPGAPAYFIDLDGVNANGPGGHRERRKRRTTLIGFDQATCVAQVELDVPVSGHPIDSVNLKDPSLPTAKRMPV
;
A
#
# COMPACT_ATOMS: atom_id res chain seq x y z
N MET A 1 -14.81 -20.21 19.55
CA MET A 1 -13.96 -19.58 18.51
C MET A 1 -14.19 -18.08 18.61
N SER A 2 -13.16 -17.25 18.54
CA SER A 2 -13.34 -15.81 18.33
C SER A 2 -13.82 -15.59 16.88
N SER A 3 -14.82 -14.75 16.68
CA SER A 3 -15.25 -14.32 15.35
C SER A 3 -14.28 -13.26 14.84
N LEU A 4 -13.79 -13.40 13.60
CA LEU A 4 -12.96 -12.38 12.94
C LEU A 4 -13.62 -11.01 13.03
N SER A 5 -12.83 -9.97 13.32
CA SER A 5 -13.31 -8.59 13.35
C SER A 5 -12.72 -7.83 12.17
N GLU A 6 -13.56 -7.36 11.25
CA GLU A 6 -13.12 -6.58 10.10
C GLU A 6 -13.54 -5.11 10.23
N VAL A 7 -12.65 -4.20 9.85
CA VAL A 7 -12.99 -2.80 9.59
C VAL A 7 -12.29 -2.31 8.33
N THR A 8 -13.09 -1.80 7.39
CA THR A 8 -12.60 -1.11 6.19
C THR A 8 -12.63 0.40 6.40
N LEU A 9 -11.52 1.07 6.14
CA LEU A 9 -11.30 2.49 6.36
C LEU A 9 -11.17 3.24 5.03
N GLU A 10 -11.96 4.30 4.85
CA GLU A 10 -11.81 5.25 3.76
C GLU A 10 -10.99 6.46 4.23
N LEU A 11 -9.78 6.60 3.67
CA LEU A 11 -8.83 7.64 4.03
C LEU A 11 -8.79 8.73 2.95
N THR A 12 -8.51 9.96 3.38
CA THR A 12 -8.25 11.10 2.48
C THR A 12 -6.99 11.82 3.00
N PRO A 13 -5.83 11.62 2.35
CA PRO A 13 -4.57 12.26 2.74
C PRO A 13 -4.65 13.79 2.70
N ALA A 14 -3.79 14.45 3.48
CA ALA A 14 -3.68 15.90 3.52
C ALA A 14 -2.63 16.47 2.54
N ARG A 15 -1.75 15.61 2.03
CA ARG A 15 -0.49 15.92 1.32
C ARG A 15 -0.08 14.72 0.46
N ARG A 16 0.80 14.93 -0.54
CA ARG A 16 1.28 13.86 -1.44
C ARG A 16 1.95 12.74 -0.63
N PHE A 17 2.98 13.08 0.15
CA PHE A 17 3.56 12.17 1.14
C PHE A 17 2.93 12.34 2.53
N ASP A 18 2.01 11.45 2.93
CA ASP A 18 1.34 11.44 4.25
C ASP A 18 1.69 10.21 5.11
N VAL A 19 1.35 10.27 6.41
CA VAL A 19 1.44 9.17 7.38
C VAL A 19 0.16 9.20 8.22
N ILE A 20 -0.65 8.14 8.15
CA ILE A 20 -1.98 8.08 8.75
C ILE A 20 -2.02 6.94 9.77
N ASP A 21 -2.21 7.27 11.05
CA ASP A 21 -2.49 6.32 12.14
C ASP A 21 -3.82 5.62 11.84
N VAL A 22 -3.79 4.36 11.41
CA VAL A 22 -5.01 3.60 11.10
C VAL A 22 -5.61 2.91 12.31
N ASN A 23 -4.84 2.69 13.38
CA ASN A 23 -5.36 2.06 14.59
C ASN A 23 -6.34 3.00 15.29
N ARG A 24 -5.93 4.26 15.48
CA ARG A 24 -6.80 5.32 15.98
C ARG A 24 -8.02 5.57 15.08
N ARG A 25 -7.91 5.33 13.76
CA ARG A 25 -9.05 5.47 12.82
C ARG A 25 -10.01 4.30 12.89
N ALA A 26 -9.51 3.08 13.11
CA ALA A 26 -10.34 1.91 13.39
C ALA A 26 -11.12 2.09 14.71
N GLU A 27 -10.44 2.43 15.81
CA GLU A 27 -11.08 2.63 17.11
C GLU A 27 -12.11 3.76 17.07
N ALA A 28 -11.83 4.86 16.36
CA ALA A 28 -12.79 5.94 16.14
C ALA A 28 -13.98 5.58 15.21
N GLN A 29 -13.93 4.44 14.51
CA GLN A 29 -14.99 3.98 13.60
C GLN A 29 -15.82 2.82 14.16
N VAL A 30 -15.21 1.88 14.91
CA VAL A 30 -15.88 0.67 15.44
C VAL A 30 -15.86 0.55 16.97
N GLY A 31 -15.18 1.47 17.67
CA GLY A 31 -15.05 1.48 19.13
C GLY A 31 -13.65 1.05 19.61
N GLU A 32 -13.31 1.48 20.83
CA GLU A 32 -12.11 1.07 21.55
C GLU A 32 -12.12 -0.45 21.81
N GLY A 33 -10.95 -1.08 21.93
CA GLY A 33 -10.82 -2.52 22.19
C GLY A 33 -10.82 -3.44 20.96
N PHE A 34 -10.93 -2.91 19.74
CA PHE A 34 -10.76 -3.69 18.49
C PHE A 34 -9.44 -4.48 18.49
N PHE A 35 -8.34 -3.82 18.88
CA PHE A 35 -6.99 -4.43 18.94
C PHE A 35 -6.78 -5.32 20.18
N GLU A 36 -7.62 -5.20 21.22
CA GLU A 36 -7.54 -6.02 22.43
C GLU A 36 -8.29 -7.36 22.27
N THR A 37 -9.27 -7.41 21.35
CA THR A 37 -10.14 -8.56 21.08
C THR A 37 -9.39 -9.73 20.41
N HIS A 38 -8.31 -9.45 19.68
CA HIS A 38 -7.57 -10.43 18.88
C HIS A 38 -6.05 -10.29 19.04
N ARG A 39 -5.32 -11.41 19.05
CA ARG A 39 -3.85 -11.42 19.18
C ARG A 39 -3.08 -10.78 18.02
N LYS A 40 -3.71 -10.60 16.86
CA LYS A 40 -3.09 -10.03 15.65
C LYS A 40 -4.08 -9.18 14.86
N THR A 41 -3.55 -8.28 14.07
CA THR A 41 -4.28 -7.59 13.00
C THR A 41 -3.52 -7.72 11.69
N LEU A 42 -4.20 -8.17 10.63
CA LEU A 42 -3.77 -8.08 9.25
C LEU A 42 -4.25 -6.75 8.68
N TYR A 43 -3.36 -6.02 8.03
CA TYR A 43 -3.63 -4.74 7.37
C TYR A 43 -3.49 -4.94 5.86
N CYS A 44 -4.48 -4.50 5.07
CA CYS A 44 -4.57 -4.73 3.62
C CYS A 44 -4.80 -3.41 2.87
N SER A 45 -3.72 -2.84 2.34
CA SER A 45 -3.76 -1.74 1.37
C SER A 45 -4.14 -2.25 -0.02
N TYR A 46 -5.04 -1.52 -0.69
CA TYR A 46 -5.42 -1.76 -2.09
C TYR A 46 -4.59 -0.93 -3.09
N HIS A 47 -3.42 -0.44 -2.70
CA HIS A 47 -2.63 0.54 -3.46
C HIS A 47 -1.19 0.09 -3.68
N THR A 48 -0.62 0.56 -4.80
CA THR A 48 0.77 0.32 -5.24
C THR A 48 1.68 1.53 -5.03
N THR A 49 1.15 2.61 -4.45
CA THR A 49 1.87 3.82 -3.97
C THR A 49 1.56 4.15 -2.51
N ALA A 50 0.88 3.23 -1.79
CA ALA A 50 0.53 3.41 -0.39
C ALA A 50 0.38 2.06 0.32
N GLY A 51 0.80 1.95 1.58
CA GLY A 51 0.83 0.69 2.32
C GLY A 51 1.50 0.81 3.68
N TYR A 52 2.22 -0.23 4.10
CA TYR A 52 2.69 -0.41 5.47
C TYR A 52 4.16 -0.84 5.53
N LEU A 53 4.80 -0.64 6.68
CA LEU A 53 6.07 -1.27 7.02
C LEU A 53 5.82 -2.61 7.73
N GLU A 54 6.78 -3.52 7.68
CA GLU A 54 6.77 -4.71 8.57
C GLU A 54 6.84 -4.27 10.04
N GLN A 55 6.21 -5.06 10.93
CA GLN A 55 6.04 -4.72 12.34
C GLN A 55 7.35 -4.32 13.04
N ARG A 56 8.43 -5.09 12.86
CA ARG A 56 9.71 -4.84 13.53
C ARG A 56 10.39 -3.58 13.02
N VAL A 57 10.19 -3.23 11.74
CA VAL A 57 10.70 -1.98 11.17
C VAL A 57 9.96 -0.80 11.79
N ALA A 58 8.63 -0.86 11.88
CA ALA A 58 7.84 0.18 12.54
C ALA A 58 8.20 0.33 14.03
N GLU A 59 8.39 -0.78 14.75
CA GLU A 59 8.80 -0.79 16.16
C GLU A 59 10.22 -0.23 16.36
N HIS A 60 11.16 -0.57 15.49
CA HIS A 60 12.54 -0.06 15.54
C HIS A 60 12.62 1.45 15.24
N LEU A 61 11.80 1.94 14.30
CA LEU A 61 11.68 3.38 14.03
C LEU A 61 11.02 4.14 15.18
N GLY A 62 9.98 3.56 15.79
CA GLY A 62 9.26 4.11 16.93
C GLY A 62 7.90 4.76 16.60
N PRO A 63 7.09 5.09 17.62
CA PRO A 63 5.65 5.34 17.50
C PRO A 63 5.30 6.78 17.10
N GLN A 64 6.13 7.48 16.32
CA GLN A 64 5.90 8.87 15.94
C GLN A 64 5.98 9.04 14.41
N PRO A 65 5.04 9.77 13.76
CA PRO A 65 5.02 9.90 12.29
C PRO A 65 6.29 10.54 11.71
N ARG A 66 7.04 11.30 12.51
CA ARG A 66 8.33 11.90 12.13
C ARG A 66 9.45 10.86 11.97
N GLN A 67 9.39 9.73 12.67
CA GLN A 67 10.39 8.65 12.57
C GLN A 67 10.22 7.91 11.23
N VAL A 68 8.97 7.60 10.86
CA VAL A 68 8.60 7.12 9.52
C VAL A 68 9.00 8.12 8.42
N ARG A 69 8.84 9.43 8.65
CA ARG A 69 9.30 10.47 7.69
C ARG A 69 10.82 10.54 7.53
N GLY A 70 11.59 10.36 8.59
CA GLY A 70 13.05 10.22 8.49
C GLY A 70 13.49 8.94 7.77
N PHE A 71 12.75 7.84 7.93
CA PHE A 71 13.05 6.57 7.26
C PHE A 71 12.86 6.62 5.73
N LEU A 72 11.81 7.29 5.24
CA LEU A 72 11.52 7.34 3.81
C LEU A 72 12.18 8.50 3.05
N GLU A 73 12.69 9.51 3.75
CA GLU A 73 13.38 10.64 3.12
C GLU A 73 14.58 10.22 2.22
N PRO A 74 15.47 9.27 2.61
CA PRO A 74 16.54 8.79 1.72
C PRO A 74 16.02 8.20 0.41
N TYR A 75 14.93 7.44 0.46
CA TYR A 75 14.33 6.82 -0.73
C TYR A 75 13.66 7.86 -1.64
N GLN A 76 13.02 8.89 -1.08
CA GLN A 76 12.46 10.00 -1.85
C GLN A 76 13.53 10.95 -2.43
N ARG A 77 14.76 10.92 -1.90
CA ARG A 77 15.92 11.58 -2.49
C ARG A 77 16.60 10.73 -3.58
N LEU A 78 16.52 9.40 -3.48
CA LEU A 78 17.00 8.46 -4.49
C LEU A 78 16.04 8.39 -5.70
N PHE A 79 14.73 8.49 -5.44
CA PHE A 79 13.67 8.54 -6.44
C PHE A 79 12.91 9.87 -6.33
N PRO A 80 13.52 11.00 -6.74
CA PRO A 80 12.87 12.31 -6.70
C PRO A 80 11.71 12.38 -7.71
N PRO A 81 10.68 13.21 -7.47
CA PRO A 81 9.62 13.48 -8.44
C PRO A 81 10.15 14.16 -9.71
N ASP A 82 9.38 14.08 -10.79
CA ASP A 82 9.62 14.74 -12.09
C ASP A 82 10.95 14.37 -12.79
N ALA A 83 11.61 13.28 -12.39
CA ALA A 83 12.90 12.84 -12.91
C ALA A 83 12.82 11.99 -14.21
N ASP A 84 11.98 12.40 -15.17
CA ASP A 84 11.83 11.82 -16.53
C ASP A 84 11.63 10.29 -16.58
N TYR A 85 10.87 9.73 -15.63
CA TYR A 85 10.55 8.30 -15.60
C TYR A 85 9.59 7.91 -16.72
N PHE A 86 9.91 6.86 -17.50
CA PHE A 86 9.05 6.34 -18.58
C PHE A 86 7.59 6.04 -18.17
N HIS A 87 7.32 5.70 -16.90
CA HIS A 87 5.95 5.53 -16.38
C HIS A 87 5.11 6.82 -16.44
N ASP A 88 5.76 7.98 -16.27
CA ASP A 88 5.12 9.29 -16.27
C ASP A 88 5.05 9.91 -17.70
N HIS A 89 5.45 9.14 -18.72
CA HIS A 89 5.32 9.46 -20.15
C HIS A 89 3.97 8.95 -20.65
N LEU A 90 2.90 9.61 -20.20
CA LEU A 90 1.50 9.21 -20.41
C LEU A 90 1.12 9.09 -21.90
N GLU A 91 1.86 9.75 -22.80
CA GLU A 91 1.69 9.64 -24.26
C GLU A 91 2.11 8.28 -24.84
N ARG A 92 2.86 7.47 -24.06
CA ARG A 92 3.35 6.12 -24.44
C ARG A 92 2.57 4.99 -23.76
N ARG A 93 1.60 5.34 -22.93
CA ARG A 93 0.77 4.39 -22.18
C ARG A 93 -0.47 4.06 -23.00
N ASP A 94 -0.35 3.04 -23.84
CA ASP A 94 -1.39 2.57 -24.77
C ASP A 94 -2.63 2.00 -24.06
N GLU A 95 -2.52 1.65 -22.78
CA GLU A 95 -3.63 1.19 -21.94
C GLU A 95 -4.51 2.35 -21.39
N LEU A 96 -4.12 3.60 -21.63
CA LEU A 96 -4.88 4.80 -21.22
C LEU A 96 -5.57 5.46 -22.42
N SER A 97 -6.86 5.76 -22.26
CA SER A 97 -7.56 6.69 -23.17
C SER A 97 -7.09 8.14 -22.98
N ASP A 98 -7.33 9.00 -23.98
CA ASP A 98 -6.97 10.42 -23.93
C ASP A 98 -7.69 11.22 -22.84
N GLU A 99 -8.77 10.68 -22.24
CA GLU A 99 -9.40 11.25 -21.05
C GLU A 99 -8.62 10.86 -19.78
N GLN A 100 -8.25 9.59 -19.64
CA GLN A 100 -7.42 9.10 -18.53
C GLN A 100 -6.03 9.76 -18.54
N ARG A 101 -5.39 9.93 -19.70
CA ARG A 101 -4.09 10.62 -19.85
C ARG A 101 -4.08 12.06 -19.33
N ARG A 102 -5.24 12.70 -19.16
CA ARG A 102 -5.37 14.08 -18.61
C ARG A 102 -5.50 14.14 -17.10
N THR A 103 -5.73 13.00 -16.43
CA THR A 103 -6.02 12.92 -14.99
C THR A 103 -5.15 11.91 -14.25
N GLU A 104 -4.51 10.98 -14.97
CA GLU A 104 -3.54 10.02 -14.44
C GLU A 104 -2.36 10.77 -13.78
N PRO A 105 -2.04 10.47 -12.50
CA PRO A 105 -0.98 11.15 -11.78
C PRO A 105 0.40 10.68 -12.25
N LYS A 106 1.31 11.65 -12.43
CA LYS A 106 2.75 11.36 -12.51
C LYS A 106 3.24 11.00 -11.11
N ASN A 107 3.60 9.74 -10.89
CA ASN A 107 3.87 9.17 -9.58
C ASN A 107 4.86 7.99 -9.59
N ALA A 108 5.70 7.89 -10.62
CA ALA A 108 6.74 6.86 -10.69
C ALA A 108 7.73 6.92 -9.50
N ASP A 109 8.05 8.12 -9.02
CA ASP A 109 8.77 8.40 -7.75
C ASP A 109 8.14 7.66 -6.56
N SER A 110 6.81 7.64 -6.51
CA SER A 110 6.02 7.06 -5.42
C SER A 110 5.96 5.54 -5.53
N HIS A 111 5.93 4.99 -6.74
CA HIS A 111 6.06 3.54 -6.99
C HIS A 111 7.46 3.03 -6.64
N LEU A 112 8.51 3.72 -7.09
CA LEU A 112 9.90 3.35 -6.81
C LEU A 112 10.25 3.52 -5.33
N THR A 113 9.76 4.58 -4.67
CA THR A 113 9.88 4.74 -3.22
C THR A 113 9.16 3.63 -2.47
N PHE A 114 7.95 3.22 -2.90
CA PHE A 114 7.19 2.12 -2.28
C PHE A 114 8.00 0.81 -2.29
N ILE A 115 8.46 0.39 -3.48
CA ILE A 115 9.24 -0.83 -3.66
C ILE A 115 10.59 -0.73 -2.94
N GLY A 116 11.35 0.34 -3.18
CA GLY A 116 12.74 0.47 -2.72
C GLY A 116 12.87 0.59 -1.20
N SER A 117 11.86 1.12 -0.51
CA SER A 117 11.84 1.21 0.95
C SER A 117 11.28 -0.02 1.67
N GLY A 118 10.83 -1.03 0.93
CA GLY A 118 10.20 -2.22 1.51
C GLY A 118 8.84 -1.94 2.13
N LEU A 119 8.03 -1.05 1.53
CA LEU A 119 6.61 -0.97 1.89
C LEU A 119 5.86 -2.16 1.30
N GLU A 120 5.01 -2.77 2.11
CA GLU A 120 4.18 -3.91 1.74
C GLU A 120 2.71 -3.48 1.65
N SER A 121 1.98 -4.04 0.68
CA SER A 121 0.53 -3.83 0.58
C SER A 121 -0.22 -4.56 1.71
N CYS A 122 0.29 -5.69 2.19
CA CYS A 122 -0.33 -6.48 3.26
C CYS A 122 0.67 -6.85 4.37
N VAL A 123 0.41 -6.49 5.62
CA VAL A 123 1.27 -6.83 6.78
C VAL A 123 0.46 -7.38 7.94
N THR A 124 1.04 -8.26 8.77
CA THR A 124 0.41 -8.78 9.99
C THR A 124 1.18 -8.30 11.21
N TYR A 125 0.54 -7.52 12.10
CA TYR A 125 1.11 -7.16 13.39
C TYR A 125 0.53 -8.05 14.50
N ARG A 126 1.31 -8.25 15.56
CA ARG A 126 0.89 -8.80 16.85
C ARG A 126 0.38 -7.67 17.76
N ASN A 127 -0.85 -7.79 18.22
CA ASN A 127 -1.46 -6.83 19.14
C ASN A 127 -0.99 -7.17 20.56
N HIS A 128 0.04 -6.46 21.03
CA HIS A 128 0.71 -6.74 22.31
C HIS A 128 1.02 -5.50 23.15
N ALA A 129 0.81 -4.31 22.59
CA ALA A 129 0.97 -3.02 23.25
C ALA A 129 -0.28 -2.16 22.93
N PRO A 130 -1.17 -1.91 23.92
CA PRO A 130 -2.34 -1.07 23.71
C PRO A 130 -1.98 0.34 23.20
N GLY A 131 -2.76 0.86 22.26
CA GLY A 131 -2.52 2.17 21.65
C GLY A 131 -1.26 2.28 20.76
N ALA A 132 -0.57 1.18 20.46
CA ALA A 132 0.55 1.19 19.51
C ALA A 132 0.05 1.51 18.09
N PRO A 133 0.65 2.48 17.37
CA PRO A 133 0.17 2.89 16.06
C PRO A 133 0.66 1.95 14.95
N ALA A 134 -0.25 1.57 14.05
CA ALA A 134 0.11 1.15 12.70
C ALA A 134 -0.14 2.32 11.74
N TYR A 135 0.81 2.56 10.84
CA TYR A 135 0.77 3.70 9.93
C TYR A 135 0.52 3.25 8.50
N PHE A 136 -0.63 3.66 7.94
CA PHE A 136 -0.83 3.68 6.50
C PHE A 136 -0.03 4.86 5.93
N ILE A 137 0.94 4.53 5.11
CA ILE A 137 1.85 5.45 4.45
C ILE A 137 1.35 5.66 3.03
N ASP A 138 1.07 6.90 2.63
CA ASP A 138 0.69 7.23 1.26
C ASP A 138 1.73 8.15 0.64
N LEU A 139 2.32 7.74 -0.48
CA LEU A 139 3.36 8.48 -1.18
C LEU A 139 2.78 9.39 -2.28
N ASP A 140 1.54 9.13 -2.73
CA ASP A 140 0.85 9.88 -3.79
C ASP A 140 -0.57 10.31 -3.34
N GLY A 141 -0.73 10.76 -2.10
CA GLY A 141 -2.03 11.09 -1.51
C GLY A 141 -2.72 12.34 -2.08
N VAL A 142 -2.01 13.14 -2.86
CA VAL A 142 -2.53 14.36 -3.53
C VAL A 142 -1.87 14.48 -4.90
N ASN A 143 -2.67 14.37 -5.95
CA ASN A 143 -2.23 14.68 -7.31
C ASN A 143 -2.11 16.21 -7.45
N ALA A 144 -0.96 16.69 -7.92
CA ALA A 144 -0.76 18.11 -8.22
C ALA A 144 -1.52 18.54 -9.49
N ASN A 145 -1.62 17.62 -10.45
CA ASN A 145 -2.17 17.81 -11.80
C ASN A 145 -3.52 17.06 -11.92
N GLY A 146 -4.44 17.28 -10.99
CA GLY A 146 -5.77 16.69 -11.04
C GLY A 146 -6.66 17.36 -12.11
N PRO A 147 -7.91 16.87 -12.27
CA PRO A 147 -8.83 17.35 -13.30
C PRO A 147 -8.94 18.89 -13.34
N GLY A 148 -8.81 19.47 -14.54
CA GLY A 148 -8.83 20.93 -14.75
C GLY A 148 -7.56 21.67 -14.29
N GLY A 149 -6.49 20.97 -13.90
CA GLY A 149 -5.28 21.57 -13.33
C GLY A 149 -5.42 21.90 -11.84
N HIS A 150 -6.37 21.28 -11.15
CA HIS A 150 -6.60 21.48 -9.72
C HIS A 150 -5.92 20.40 -8.87
N ARG A 151 -5.48 20.75 -7.66
CA ARG A 151 -4.89 19.78 -6.72
C ARG A 151 -5.98 18.86 -6.16
N GLU A 152 -5.92 17.59 -6.51
CA GLU A 152 -6.90 16.58 -6.09
C GLU A 152 -6.38 15.74 -4.92
N ARG A 153 -7.16 15.60 -3.86
CA ARG A 153 -6.87 14.67 -2.76
C ARG A 153 -7.41 13.28 -3.10
N ARG A 154 -6.54 12.27 -3.18
CA ARG A 154 -6.95 10.91 -3.53
C ARG A 154 -7.81 10.29 -2.40
N LYS A 155 -8.65 9.33 -2.77
CA LYS A 155 -9.34 8.44 -1.82
C LYS A 155 -8.57 7.14 -1.71
N ARG A 156 -8.34 6.67 -0.48
CA ARG A 156 -7.57 5.46 -0.20
C ARG A 156 -8.34 4.55 0.73
N ARG A 157 -8.76 3.40 0.22
CA ARG A 157 -9.29 2.31 1.03
C ARG A 157 -8.18 1.44 1.60
N THR A 158 -8.31 1.02 2.86
CA THR A 158 -7.51 -0.06 3.48
C THR A 158 -8.39 -0.85 4.43
N THR A 159 -8.12 -2.15 4.61
CA THR A 159 -8.94 -3.04 5.45
C THR A 159 -8.09 -3.68 6.54
N LEU A 160 -8.59 -3.68 7.77
CA LEU A 160 -7.97 -4.28 8.95
C LEU A 160 -8.80 -5.47 9.39
N ILE A 161 -8.15 -6.62 9.60
CA ILE A 161 -8.78 -7.87 10.04
C ILE A 161 -8.09 -8.35 11.32
N GLY A 162 -8.82 -8.31 12.44
CA GLY A 162 -8.42 -8.88 13.72
C GLY A 162 -8.60 -10.41 13.73
N PHE A 163 -7.55 -11.13 14.14
CA PHE A 163 -7.56 -12.60 14.22
C PHE A 163 -6.55 -13.16 15.25
N ASP A 164 -6.82 -14.36 15.78
CA ASP A 164 -5.88 -15.06 16.67
C ASP A 164 -4.92 -16.02 15.94
N GLN A 165 -5.46 -16.76 14.97
CA GLN A 165 -4.78 -17.86 14.27
C GLN A 165 -5.10 -17.82 12.78
N ALA A 166 -4.11 -18.18 11.97
CA ALA A 166 -4.26 -18.41 10.54
C ALA A 166 -3.52 -19.71 10.17
N THR A 167 -4.07 -20.45 9.23
CA THR A 167 -3.58 -21.76 8.78
C THR A 167 -3.47 -21.71 7.26
N CYS A 168 -2.38 -22.22 6.69
CA CYS A 168 -2.30 -22.42 5.25
C CYS A 168 -3.30 -23.51 4.83
N VAL A 169 -4.33 -23.13 4.07
CA VAL A 169 -5.34 -24.07 3.53
C VAL A 169 -4.98 -24.58 2.14
N ALA A 170 -4.17 -23.81 1.40
CA ALA A 170 -3.60 -24.17 0.10
C ALA A 170 -2.33 -23.35 -0.13
N GLN A 171 -1.36 -23.94 -0.84
CA GLN A 171 -0.19 -23.28 -1.41
C GLN A 171 -0.03 -23.78 -2.85
N VAL A 172 0.43 -22.92 -3.74
CA VAL A 172 0.69 -23.25 -5.15
C VAL A 172 2.03 -22.65 -5.56
N GLU A 173 2.85 -23.45 -6.23
CA GLU A 173 4.07 -23.01 -6.88
C GLU A 173 3.81 -22.86 -8.38
N LEU A 174 4.43 -21.84 -8.99
CA LEU A 174 4.08 -21.31 -10.30
C LEU A 174 5.36 -20.90 -11.03
N ASP A 175 5.66 -21.58 -12.12
CA ASP A 175 6.73 -21.17 -13.02
C ASP A 175 6.34 -19.88 -13.75
N VAL A 176 6.98 -18.77 -13.38
CA VAL A 176 6.78 -17.45 -14.01
C VAL A 176 7.94 -17.23 -15.00
N PRO A 177 7.68 -17.20 -16.31
CA PRO A 177 8.73 -17.01 -17.32
C PRO A 177 9.20 -15.55 -17.32
N VAL A 178 10.37 -15.31 -16.73
CA VAL A 178 11.09 -14.03 -16.84
C VAL A 178 12.02 -14.06 -18.06
N SER A 179 12.19 -12.91 -18.73
CA SER A 179 13.17 -12.75 -19.80
C SER A 179 14.59 -12.65 -19.23
N GLY A 180 15.59 -12.69 -20.11
CA GLY A 180 16.99 -12.43 -19.76
C GLY A 180 17.33 -10.94 -19.51
N HIS A 181 16.34 -10.05 -19.45
CA HIS A 181 16.57 -8.62 -19.23
C HIS A 181 16.71 -8.32 -17.72
N PRO A 182 17.69 -7.49 -17.28
CA PRO A 182 17.95 -7.26 -15.86
C PRO A 182 16.85 -6.48 -15.12
N ILE A 183 15.87 -5.93 -15.83
CA ILE A 183 14.64 -5.34 -15.30
C ILE A 183 13.49 -5.81 -16.19
N ASP A 184 12.56 -6.59 -15.64
CA ASP A 184 11.43 -7.18 -16.37
C ASP A 184 10.17 -7.19 -15.49
N SER A 185 8.98 -7.26 -16.10
CA SER A 185 7.70 -7.26 -15.39
C SER A 185 6.69 -8.20 -16.03
N VAL A 186 6.38 -9.30 -15.34
CA VAL A 186 5.44 -10.33 -15.82
C VAL A 186 4.05 -10.08 -15.24
N ASN A 187 3.07 -9.83 -16.10
CA ASN A 187 1.69 -9.65 -15.70
C ASN A 187 1.05 -10.99 -15.28
N LEU A 188 0.98 -11.26 -13.98
CA LEU A 188 0.40 -12.51 -13.42
C LEU A 188 -1.09 -12.74 -13.75
N LYS A 189 -1.78 -11.77 -14.37
CA LYS A 189 -3.16 -11.92 -14.88
C LYS A 189 -3.22 -12.37 -16.35
N ASP A 190 -2.09 -12.51 -17.03
CA ASP A 190 -2.04 -12.96 -18.42
C ASP A 190 -2.65 -14.38 -18.54
N PRO A 191 -3.65 -14.61 -19.43
CA PRO A 191 -4.33 -15.89 -19.55
C PRO A 191 -3.49 -17.04 -20.14
N SER A 192 -2.28 -16.73 -20.64
CA SER A 192 -1.27 -17.74 -21.00
C SER A 192 -0.58 -18.35 -19.78
N LEU A 193 -0.51 -17.64 -18.65
CA LEU A 193 0.18 -18.08 -17.44
C LEU A 193 -0.64 -19.12 -16.63
N PRO A 194 0.02 -20.00 -15.84
CA PRO A 194 -0.67 -21.00 -15.02
C PRO A 194 -1.58 -20.42 -13.92
N THR A 195 -1.33 -19.17 -13.51
CA THR A 195 -2.10 -18.41 -12.50
C THR A 195 -3.59 -18.33 -12.84
N ALA A 196 -3.93 -17.96 -14.08
CA ALA A 196 -5.28 -17.64 -14.52
C ALA A 196 -6.25 -18.84 -14.52
N LYS A 197 -5.75 -20.07 -14.30
CA LYS A 197 -6.51 -21.33 -14.44
C LYS A 197 -6.57 -22.18 -13.16
N ARG A 198 -6.03 -21.69 -12.04
CA ARG A 198 -5.77 -22.52 -10.84
C ARG A 198 -6.31 -21.99 -9.51
N MET A 199 -6.99 -20.83 -9.47
CA MET A 199 -7.70 -20.41 -8.27
C MET A 199 -9.10 -21.03 -8.25
N PRO A 200 -9.43 -21.94 -7.30
CA PRO A 200 -10.82 -22.33 -7.07
C PRO A 200 -11.60 -21.16 -6.47
N VAL A 201 -12.91 -21.14 -6.75
CA VAL A 201 -13.90 -20.23 -6.15
C VAL A 201 -14.53 -20.92 -4.94
#